data_AF-A0A354HE61-F1
#
_entry.id   AF-A0A354HE61-F1
#
_cell.length_a   1.000
_cell.length_b   1.000
_cell.length_c   1.000
_cell.angle_alpha   90.00
_cell.angle_beta   90.00
_cell.angle_gamma   90.00
#
_symmetry.space_group_name_H-M   'P 1'
#
loop_
_entity.id
_entity.type
_entity.pdbx_description
1 polymer ?
#
loop_
_entity_poly.entity_id
_entity_poly.type
_entity_poly.pdbx_seq_one_letter_code
_entity_poly.pdbx_strand_id
1 'polypeptide(L)' 'MRVYNFSAGPAVLPEEVLKEAADEMLDYRGTGMSVMEMSHR' A
#
# COMPACT_ATOMS: atom_id res chain seq x y z
N MET A 1 -0.17 20.58 4.50
CA MET A 1 -1.03 20.65 3.29
C MET A 1 -0.61 19.53 2.37
N ARG A 2 -1.52 18.64 1.99
CA ARG A 2 -1.22 17.53 1.06
C ARG A 2 -1.29 18.06 -0.37
N VAL A 3 -0.44 17.55 -1.26
CA VAL A 3 -0.48 17.92 -2.69
C VAL A 3 -1.72 17.28 -3.32
N TYR A 4 -2.54 18.07 -4.01
CA TYR A 4 -3.62 17.54 -4.83
C TYR A 4 -3.05 17.02 -6.15
N ASN A 5 -3.08 15.70 -6.31
CA ASN A 5 -2.57 15.03 -7.50
C ASN A 5 -3.71 14.79 -8.51
N PHE A 6 -3.70 15.53 -9.62
CA PHE A 6 -4.68 15.41 -10.73
C PHE A 6 -4.13 14.64 -11.94
N SER A 7 -3.11 13.80 -11.74
CA SER A 7 -2.52 13.01 -12.82
C SER A 7 -3.56 12.08 -13.47
N ALA A 8 -3.54 11.99 -14.80
CA ALA A 8 -4.42 11.10 -15.57
C ALA A 8 -4.03 9.61 -15.45
N GLY A 9 -2.81 9.32 -15.00
CA GLY A 9 -2.30 7.95 -14.85
C GLY A 9 -0.77 7.90 -14.77
N PRO A 10 -0.16 7.19 -13.79
CA PRO A 10 -0.78 6.68 -12.57
C PRO A 10 -1.47 7.80 -11.76
N ALA A 11 -2.60 7.49 -11.14
CA ALA A 11 -3.48 8.45 -10.47
C ALA A 11 -3.32 8.41 -8.94
N VAL A 12 -3.99 9.34 -8.25
CA VAL A 12 -4.02 9.38 -6.78
C VAL A 12 -4.70 8.13 -6.19
N LEU A 13 -4.10 7.59 -5.13
CA LEU A 13 -4.70 6.55 -4.29
C LEU A 13 -5.22 7.17 -2.97
N PRO A 14 -6.26 6.60 -2.35
CA PRO A 14 -6.75 7.05 -1.05
C PRO A 14 -5.65 6.99 0.02
N GLU A 15 -5.68 7.93 0.96
CA GLU A 15 -4.62 8.04 1.97
C GLU A 15 -4.62 6.86 2.93
N GLU A 16 -5.81 6.42 3.33
CA GLU A 16 -6.02 5.29 4.21
C GLU A 16 -5.42 4.00 3.64
N VAL A 17 -5.57 3.77 2.33
CA VAL A 17 -5.02 2.59 1.65
C VAL A 17 -3.49 2.65 1.61
N LEU A 18 -2.92 3.82 1.32
CA LEU A 18 -1.47 4.00 1.32
C LEU A 18 -0.86 3.81 2.71
N LYS A 19 -1.57 4.25 3.76
CA LYS A 19 -1.14 4.06 5.15
C LYS A 19 -1.18 2.59 5.55
N GLU A 20 -2.29 1.90 5.30
CA GLU A 20 -2.42 0.46 5.58
C GLU A 20 -1.33 -0.33 4.85
N ALA A 21 -1.13 -0.08 3.55
CA ALA A 21 -0.09 -0.75 2.77
C ALA A 21 1.34 -0.46 3.29
N ALA A 22 1.59 0.75 3.79
CA ALA A 22 2.88 1.10 4.38
C ALA A 22 3.10 0.42 5.74
N ASP A 23 2.07 0.36 6.59
CA ASP A 23 2.12 -0.26 7.91
C ASP A 23 2.32 -1.79 7.81
N GLU A 24 1.71 -2.43 6.81
CA GLU A 24 1.79 -3.89 6.58
C GLU A 24 2.91 -4.30 5.60
N MET A 25 3.76 -3.36 5.16
CA MET A 25 4.74 -3.60 4.09
C MET A 25 5.72 -4.75 4.40
N LEU A 26 6.13 -4.88 5.66
CA LEU A 26 7.11 -5.86 6.11
C LEU A 26 6.50 -7.11 6.75
N ASP A 27 5.31 -6.97 7.35
CA ASP A 27 4.59 -8.06 7.98
C ASP A 27 3.11 -7.88 7.71
N TYR A 28 2.61 -8.66 6.75
CA TYR A 28 1.20 -8.69 6.45
C TYR A 28 0.47 -9.42 7.56
N ARG A 29 -0.29 -8.68 8.36
CA ARG A 29 -1.22 -9.21 9.38
C ARG A 29 -0.59 -10.23 10.35
N GLY A 30 0.69 -10.07 10.67
CA GLY A 30 1.38 -10.97 11.62
C GLY A 30 1.77 -12.33 11.02
N THR A 31 1.83 -12.45 9.70
CA THR A 31 2.33 -13.66 9.01
C THR A 31 3.85 -13.79 9.09
N GLY A 32 4.54 -12.71 9.45
CA GLY A 32 6.00 -12.64 9.47
C GLY A 32 6.61 -12.45 8.07
N MET A 33 5.81 -12.10 7.06
CA MET A 33 6.27 -11.84 5.69
C MET A 33 5.41 -10.78 5.00
N SER A 34 5.98 -10.12 3.98
CA SER A 34 5.25 -9.19 3.13
C SER A 34 4.28 -9.93 2.20
N VAL A 35 3.17 -9.30 1.81
CA VAL A 35 2.28 -9.82 0.75
C VAL A 35 3.06 -10.11 -0.55
N MET A 36 4.08 -9.30 -0.83
CA MET A 36 4.94 -9.46 -2.03
C MET A 36 5.80 -10.73 -2.00
N GLU A 37 5.97 -11.34 -0.84
CA GLU A 37 6.78 -12.55 -0.64
C GLU A 37 5.91 -13.82 -0.54
N MET A 38 4.58 -13.67 -0.42
CA MET A 38 3.64 -14.78 -0.29
C MET A 38 3.43 -15.51 -1.62
N SER A 39 3.21 -16.83 -1.52
CA SER A 39 2.70 -17.62 -2.66
C SER A 39 1.32 -17.10 -3.08
N HIS A 40 1.11 -16.95 -4.39
CA HIS A 40 -0.20 -16.63 -4.96
C HIS A 40 -1.08 -17.88 -5.16
N ARG A 41 -0.50 -19.08 -4.98
CA ARG A 41 -1.24 -20.34 -4.84
C ARG A 41 -1.68 -20.51 -3.40
#